data_AF-A0A7X0HLL5-F1
#
_entry.id   AF-A0A7X0HLL5-F1
#
_cell.length_a   1.000
_cell.length_b   1.000
_cell.length_c   1.000
_cell.angle_alpha   90.00
_cell.angle_beta   90.00
_cell.angle_gamma   90.00
#
_symmetry.space_group_name_H-M   'P 1'
#
loop_
_entity.id
_entity.type
_entity.pdbx_description
1 polymer ?
#
loop_
_entity_poly.entity_id
_entity_poly.type
_entity_poly.pdbx_seq_one_letter_code
_entity_poly.pdbx_strand_id
1 'polypeptide(L)'
;MSPEARTYLHEALSFMERTSLHREKIDWPALRSATFNHAGNAQTPAETYRALAGAVGALGDGHSWFRSPAETEEGLGNTVSEFHGLEGRRLPGRMGYIFLPGVLGDDTTLAAYVEQGRVALAVADREGACGWLVDLRRSSGGTMWPMLTVIAPILGDGPVGSYVKNDSKKISWTISGRAPRLNGQGLPWVPLSPLSRKNPAVAVLTSGQTASSGEAITLAFRGGLLLVPSASRPPACPPTSRYSVCPTERRSG
;
A
#
# COMPACT_ATOMS: atom_id res chain seq x y z
N MET A 1 -14.98 7.63 34.73
CA MET A 1 -13.93 6.94 33.96
C MET A 1 -12.77 6.59 34.88
N SER A 2 -12.16 5.40 34.74
CA SER A 2 -10.96 5.00 35.51
C SER A 2 -9.69 5.76 35.05
N PRO A 3 -8.63 5.83 35.88
CA PRO A 3 -7.36 6.42 35.48
C PRO A 3 -6.74 5.75 34.24
N GLU A 4 -6.82 4.42 34.16
CA GLU A 4 -6.26 3.63 33.06
C GLU A 4 -6.94 3.95 31.72
N ALA A 5 -8.28 3.87 31.68
CA ALA A 5 -9.06 4.18 30.47
C ALA A 5 -8.84 5.64 30.02
N ARG A 6 -8.73 6.56 31.00
CA ARG A 6 -8.47 7.99 30.74
C ARG A 6 -7.10 8.21 30.10
N THR A 7 -6.06 7.57 30.63
CA THR A 7 -4.70 7.67 30.09
C THR A 7 -4.64 7.10 28.68
N TYR A 8 -5.22 5.92 28.45
CA TYR A 8 -5.26 5.29 27.13
C TYR A 8 -5.93 6.20 26.08
N LEU A 9 -7.11 6.74 26.39
CA LEU A 9 -7.85 7.63 25.50
C LEU A 9 -7.07 8.92 25.22
N HIS A 10 -6.44 9.50 26.25
CA HIS A 10 -5.63 10.70 26.12
C HIS A 10 -4.40 10.48 25.23
N GLU A 11 -3.67 9.38 25.43
CA GLU A 11 -2.48 9.06 24.65
C GLU A 11 -2.81 8.81 23.19
N ALA A 12 -3.88 8.07 22.91
CA ALA A 12 -4.35 7.83 21.55
C ALA A 12 -4.74 9.14 20.84
N LEU A 13 -5.51 10.02 21.47
CA LEU A 13 -5.87 11.33 20.90
C LEU A 13 -4.64 12.22 20.69
N SER A 14 -3.67 12.18 21.62
CA SER A 14 -2.43 12.94 21.48
C SER A 14 -1.54 12.40 20.37
N PHE A 15 -1.54 11.09 20.14
CA PHE A 15 -0.88 10.47 19.00
C PHE A 15 -1.53 10.93 17.70
N MET A 16 -2.85 10.92 17.60
CA MET A 16 -3.58 11.43 16.41
C MET A 16 -3.24 12.91 16.15
N GLU A 17 -3.20 13.75 17.19
CA GLU A 17 -2.87 15.18 17.08
C GLU A 17 -1.47 15.42 16.51
N ARG A 18 -0.49 14.65 16.97
CA ARG A 18 0.89 14.78 16.48
C ARG A 18 1.09 14.21 15.08
N THR A 19 0.34 13.19 14.69
CA THR A 19 0.63 12.37 13.49
C THR A 19 -0.33 12.57 12.32
N SER A 20 -1.54 13.06 12.56
CA SER A 20 -2.52 13.29 11.48
C SER A 20 -1.98 14.24 10.40
N LEU A 21 -2.28 13.92 9.14
CA LEU A 21 -1.98 14.78 8.00
C LEU A 21 -2.82 16.06 8.01
N HIS A 22 -4.02 15.99 8.59
CA HIS A 22 -4.96 17.11 8.68
C HIS A 22 -4.94 17.79 10.05
N ARG A 23 -3.89 17.57 10.85
CA ARG A 23 -3.80 18.07 12.24
C ARG A 23 -4.04 19.58 12.38
N GLU A 24 -3.70 20.40 11.39
CA GLU A 24 -3.90 21.85 11.45
C GLU A 24 -5.33 22.28 11.11
N LYS A 25 -6.15 21.38 10.55
CA LYS A 25 -7.56 21.61 10.17
C LYS A 25 -8.55 21.08 11.21
N ILE A 26 -8.08 20.31 12.18
CA ILE A 26 -8.92 19.63 13.18
C ILE A 26 -9.02 20.52 14.42
N ASP A 27 -10.26 20.75 14.89
CA ASP A 27 -10.51 21.31 16.22
C ASP A 27 -10.25 20.23 17.28
N TRP A 28 -9.00 20.14 17.73
CA TRP A 28 -8.58 19.14 18.72
C TRP A 28 -9.30 19.27 20.06
N PRO A 29 -9.50 20.47 20.63
CA PRO A 29 -10.33 20.63 21.83
C PRO A 29 -11.74 20.04 21.67
N ALA A 30 -12.43 20.34 20.57
CA ALA A 30 -13.78 19.82 20.32
C ALA A 30 -13.77 18.31 20.11
N LEU A 31 -12.85 17.79 19.30
CA LEU A 31 -12.70 16.36 19.06
C LEU A 31 -12.41 15.58 20.35
N ARG A 32 -11.49 16.11 21.18
CA ARG A 32 -11.17 15.52 22.49
C ARG A 32 -12.38 15.50 23.40
N SER A 33 -13.07 16.63 23.54
CA SER A 33 -14.29 16.71 24.37
C SER A 33 -15.36 15.71 23.92
N ALA A 34 -15.66 15.66 22.62
CA ALA A 34 -16.62 14.72 22.06
C ALA A 34 -16.22 13.26 22.29
N THR A 35 -14.93 12.94 22.12
CA THR A 35 -14.40 11.58 22.33
C THR A 35 -14.48 11.15 23.79
N PHE A 36 -14.10 12.03 24.73
CA PHE A 36 -14.23 11.75 26.16
C PHE A 36 -15.69 11.58 26.59
N ASN A 37 -16.59 12.41 26.06
CA ASN A 37 -18.02 12.28 26.32
C ASN A 37 -18.58 10.96 25.78
N HIS A 38 -18.14 10.51 24.59
CA HIS A 38 -18.55 9.24 24.01
C HIS A 38 -18.02 8.03 24.80
N ALA A 39 -16.79 8.10 25.31
CA ALA A 39 -16.22 7.07 26.17
C ALA A 39 -16.85 7.02 27.58
N GLY A 40 -17.47 8.13 28.01
CA GLY A 40 -18.28 8.19 29.23
C GLY A 40 -17.54 7.71 30.48
N ASN A 41 -18.14 6.74 31.18
CA ASN A 41 -17.59 6.18 32.42
C ASN A 41 -16.70 4.95 32.22
N ALA A 42 -16.05 4.80 31.05
CA ALA A 42 -15.15 3.68 30.76
C ALA A 42 -14.21 3.34 31.93
N GLN A 43 -14.15 2.06 32.29
CA GLN A 43 -13.30 1.53 33.35
C GLN A 43 -12.08 0.80 32.80
N THR A 44 -12.12 0.38 31.54
CA THR A 44 -11.01 -0.30 30.86
C THR A 44 -10.66 0.39 29.54
N PRO A 45 -9.43 0.22 29.00
CA PRO A 45 -9.09 0.68 27.66
C PRO A 45 -10.05 0.20 26.57
N ALA A 46 -10.49 -1.07 26.64
CA ALA A 46 -11.38 -1.67 25.64
C ALA A 46 -12.72 -0.93 25.50
N GLU A 47 -13.26 -0.43 26.61
CA GLU A 47 -14.50 0.37 26.61
C GLU A 47 -14.34 1.72 25.89
N THR A 48 -13.12 2.19 25.63
CA THR A 48 -12.86 3.44 24.88
C THR A 48 -12.82 3.24 23.36
N TYR A 49 -12.75 2.00 22.87
CA TYR A 49 -12.45 1.70 21.46
C TYR A 49 -13.47 2.28 20.48
N ARG A 50 -14.76 2.24 20.83
CA ARG A 50 -15.80 2.85 19.98
C ARG A 50 -15.63 4.36 19.84
N ALA A 51 -15.25 5.04 20.94
CA ALA A 51 -14.96 6.47 20.93
C ALA A 51 -13.74 6.77 20.05
N LEU A 52 -12.68 5.97 20.17
CA LEU A 52 -11.48 6.10 19.36
C LEU A 52 -11.73 5.84 17.88
N ALA A 53 -12.52 4.83 17.54
CA ALA A 53 -12.91 4.57 16.15
C ALA A 53 -13.65 5.77 15.54
N GLY A 54 -14.58 6.37 16.30
CA GLY A 54 -15.25 7.62 15.91
C GLY A 54 -14.28 8.79 15.73
N ALA A 55 -13.33 8.96 16.65
CA ALA A 55 -12.32 10.01 16.59
C ALA A 55 -11.40 9.87 15.36
N VAL A 56 -10.99 8.64 15.03
CA VAL A 56 -10.22 8.36 13.82
C VAL A 56 -11.02 8.67 12.55
N GLY A 57 -12.31 8.30 12.51
CA GLY A 57 -13.19 8.63 11.39
C GLY A 57 -13.36 10.15 11.18
N ALA A 58 -13.28 10.93 12.27
CA ALA A 58 -13.37 12.39 12.23
C ALA A 58 -12.09 13.09 11.73
N LEU A 59 -10.98 12.36 11.53
CA LEU A 59 -9.74 12.95 10.98
C LEU A 59 -9.89 13.42 9.53
N GLY A 60 -10.88 12.88 8.81
CA GLY A 60 -11.24 13.33 7.46
C GLY A 60 -10.26 12.95 6.36
N ASP A 61 -9.32 12.03 6.63
CA ASP A 61 -8.33 11.56 5.65
C ASP A 61 -8.81 10.36 4.80
N GLY A 62 -9.89 9.69 5.23
CA GLY A 62 -10.51 8.56 4.52
C GLY A 62 -9.66 7.29 4.45
N HIS A 63 -8.48 7.27 5.09
CA HIS A 63 -7.53 6.15 5.04
C HIS A 63 -6.95 5.81 6.43
N SER A 64 -7.36 6.49 7.50
CA SER A 64 -7.11 6.10 8.88
C SER A 64 -8.26 5.28 9.44
N TRP A 65 -7.96 4.24 10.21
CA TRP A 65 -8.95 3.44 10.94
C TRP A 65 -8.36 2.95 12.27
N PHE A 66 -9.23 2.70 13.24
CA PHE A 66 -8.86 2.08 14.51
C PHE A 66 -8.94 0.55 14.39
N ARG A 67 -8.02 -0.16 15.03
CA ARG A 67 -8.13 -1.60 15.29
C ARG A 67 -7.89 -1.87 16.76
N SER A 68 -8.77 -2.65 17.36
CA SER A 68 -8.58 -3.21 18.70
C SER A 68 -7.44 -4.25 18.70
N PRO A 69 -6.90 -4.60 19.88
CA PRO A 69 -5.96 -5.71 20.00
C PRO A 69 -6.53 -7.02 19.44
N ALA A 70 -7.80 -7.34 19.72
CA ALA A 70 -8.45 -8.53 19.19
C ALA A 70 -8.56 -8.51 17.65
N GLU A 71 -8.94 -7.38 17.04
CA GLU A 71 -8.97 -7.27 15.56
C GLU A 71 -7.57 -7.29 14.95
N THR A 72 -6.55 -6.84 15.69
CA THR A 72 -5.16 -6.91 15.26
C THR A 72 -4.64 -8.35 15.34
N GLU A 73 -4.93 -9.05 16.44
CA GLU A 73 -4.62 -10.45 16.64
C GLU A 73 -5.39 -11.37 15.70
N GLU A 74 -6.67 -11.13 15.45
CA GLU A 74 -7.46 -11.86 14.45
C GLU A 74 -6.96 -11.54 13.04
N GLY A 75 -6.63 -10.27 12.79
CA GLY A 75 -5.95 -9.88 11.55
C GLY A 75 -4.66 -10.67 11.35
N LEU A 76 -3.84 -10.81 12.40
CA LEU A 76 -2.57 -11.57 12.40
C LEU A 76 -2.76 -13.11 12.46
N GLY A 77 -3.78 -13.60 13.13
CA GLY A 77 -4.10 -15.03 13.29
C GLY A 77 -4.78 -15.61 12.06
N ASN A 78 -5.60 -14.80 11.38
CA ASN A 78 -6.07 -15.04 10.03
C ASN A 78 -5.07 -14.54 8.96
N THR A 79 -3.86 -14.05 9.32
CA THR A 79 -2.77 -13.76 8.34
C THR A 79 -1.99 -15.00 7.88
N VAL A 80 -2.52 -16.21 8.08
CA VAL A 80 -2.48 -17.16 6.96
C VAL A 80 -3.70 -16.84 6.06
N SER A 81 -3.72 -15.64 5.50
CA SER A 81 -4.59 -15.28 4.38
C SER A 81 -3.85 -14.20 3.59
N GLU A 82 -2.74 -14.61 2.98
CA GLU A 82 -2.71 -15.28 1.67
C GLU A 82 -2.85 -14.23 0.57
N PHE A 83 -1.68 -13.77 0.14
CA PHE A 83 -1.52 -13.24 -1.20
C PHE A 83 -1.83 -14.36 -2.20
N HIS A 84 -3.12 -14.64 -2.41
CA HIS A 84 -3.54 -15.70 -3.28
C HIS A 84 -3.49 -15.30 -4.74
N GLY A 85 -2.99 -16.23 -5.54
CA GLY A 85 -2.95 -16.06 -6.97
C GLY A 85 -1.86 -15.09 -7.42
N LEU A 86 -0.84 -14.78 -6.61
CA LEU A 86 0.38 -14.21 -7.18
C LEU A 86 0.86 -15.18 -8.27
N GLU A 87 0.74 -14.75 -9.51
CA GLU A 87 1.02 -15.59 -10.66
C GLU A 87 1.74 -14.79 -11.73
N GLY A 88 2.57 -15.50 -12.48
CA GLY A 88 3.18 -14.99 -13.68
C GLY A 88 2.98 -15.98 -14.79
N ARG A 89 2.63 -15.47 -15.97
CA ARG A 89 2.44 -16.31 -17.16
C ARG A 89 2.81 -15.58 -18.42
N ARG A 90 3.01 -16.37 -19.47
CA ARG A 90 3.22 -15.88 -20.82
C ARG A 90 1.88 -15.60 -21.47
N LEU A 91 1.75 -14.43 -22.09
CA LEU A 91 0.63 -14.10 -22.95
C LEU A 91 1.02 -14.22 -24.43
N PRO A 92 0.05 -14.34 -25.36
CA PRO A 92 0.29 -14.22 -26.79
C PRO A 92 1.09 -12.96 -27.14
N GLY A 93 1.88 -13.05 -28.22
CA GLY A 93 2.69 -11.92 -28.68
C GLY A 93 3.90 -11.62 -27.80
N ARG A 94 4.39 -12.59 -27.01
CA ARG A 94 5.58 -12.45 -26.15
C ARG A 94 5.43 -11.39 -25.05
N MET A 95 4.22 -11.20 -24.54
CA MET A 95 3.98 -10.35 -23.37
C MET A 95 4.12 -11.16 -22.08
N GLY A 96 4.86 -10.60 -21.10
CA GLY A 96 4.87 -11.11 -19.74
C GLY A 96 3.65 -10.59 -19.00
N TYR A 97 2.98 -11.44 -18.24
CA TYR A 97 1.90 -11.05 -17.33
C TYR A 97 2.30 -11.39 -15.91
N ILE A 98 2.03 -10.48 -14.99
CA ILE A 98 2.16 -10.73 -13.56
C ILE A 98 0.94 -10.15 -12.83
N PHE A 99 0.26 -10.98 -12.05
CA PHE A 99 -0.76 -10.51 -11.11
C PHE A 99 -0.12 -10.36 -9.72
N LEU A 100 -0.30 -9.18 -9.14
CA LEU A 100 0.35 -8.77 -7.90
C LEU A 100 -0.72 -8.44 -6.84
N PRO A 101 -1.23 -9.45 -6.11
CA PRO A 101 -2.20 -9.23 -5.03
C PRO A 101 -1.60 -8.39 -3.90
N GLY A 102 -2.48 -7.82 -3.06
CA GLY A 102 -2.05 -7.22 -1.80
C GLY A 102 -1.45 -8.28 -0.87
N VAL A 103 -0.56 -7.86 0.03
CA VAL A 103 0.05 -8.75 1.02
C VAL A 103 0.22 -8.05 2.36
N LEU A 104 -0.15 -8.74 3.43
CA LEU A 104 0.09 -8.35 4.80
C LEU A 104 0.40 -9.63 5.59
N GLY A 105 1.33 -9.56 6.52
CA GLY A 105 1.73 -10.71 7.33
C GLY A 105 3.08 -10.50 7.99
N ASP A 106 3.54 -11.53 8.68
CA ASP A 106 4.85 -11.61 9.31
C ASP A 106 5.99 -11.76 8.28
N ASP A 107 7.24 -11.72 8.76
CA ASP A 107 8.41 -11.85 7.90
C ASP A 107 8.41 -13.14 7.07
N THR A 108 7.87 -14.24 7.61
CA THR A 108 7.68 -15.52 6.91
C THR A 108 6.78 -15.36 5.69
N THR A 109 5.62 -14.72 5.87
CA THR A 109 4.65 -14.43 4.81
C THR A 109 5.24 -13.51 3.75
N LEU A 110 5.96 -12.46 4.17
CA LEU A 110 6.58 -11.51 3.24
C LEU A 110 7.72 -12.15 2.44
N ALA A 111 8.50 -13.05 3.05
CA ALA A 111 9.52 -13.82 2.35
C ALA A 111 8.92 -14.78 1.31
N ALA A 112 7.84 -15.49 1.69
CA ALA A 112 7.11 -16.36 0.77
C ALA A 112 6.54 -15.58 -0.43
N TYR A 113 6.04 -14.36 -0.22
CA TYR A 113 5.57 -13.47 -1.29
C TYR A 113 6.66 -13.19 -2.31
N VAL A 114 7.84 -12.79 -1.84
CA VAL A 114 8.96 -12.45 -2.71
C VAL A 114 9.45 -13.67 -3.48
N GLU A 115 9.46 -14.85 -2.86
CA GLU A 115 9.87 -16.09 -3.52
C GLU A 115 8.87 -16.56 -4.59
N GLN A 116 7.57 -16.54 -4.28
CA GLN A 116 6.54 -16.81 -5.30
C GLN A 116 6.61 -15.79 -6.44
N GLY A 117 6.85 -14.52 -6.13
CA GLY A 117 7.06 -13.47 -7.12
C GLY A 117 8.28 -13.69 -8.00
N ARG A 118 9.38 -14.19 -7.43
CA ARG A 118 10.58 -14.57 -8.20
C ARG A 118 10.26 -15.66 -9.22
N VAL A 119 9.55 -16.71 -8.79
CA VAL A 119 9.12 -17.80 -9.69
C VAL A 119 8.16 -17.29 -10.76
N ALA A 120 7.13 -16.53 -10.37
CA ALA A 120 6.15 -15.93 -11.28
C ALA A 120 6.82 -15.07 -12.36
N LEU A 121 7.74 -14.18 -11.96
CA LEU A 121 8.46 -13.32 -12.88
C LEU A 121 9.31 -14.13 -13.87
N ALA A 122 10.00 -15.17 -13.40
CA ALA A 122 10.79 -16.06 -14.26
C ALA A 122 9.93 -16.84 -15.27
N VAL A 123 8.74 -17.30 -14.87
CA VAL A 123 7.78 -17.94 -15.77
C VAL A 123 7.29 -16.96 -16.84
N ALA A 124 6.94 -15.74 -16.45
CA ALA A 124 6.44 -14.71 -17.36
C ALA A 124 7.50 -14.19 -18.36
N ASP A 125 8.77 -14.17 -17.94
CA ASP A 125 9.90 -13.74 -18.77
C ASP A 125 10.58 -14.87 -19.56
N ARG A 126 10.09 -16.11 -19.46
CA ARG A 126 10.65 -17.25 -20.21
C ARG A 126 10.73 -16.91 -21.71
N GLU A 127 11.90 -17.13 -22.30
CA GLU A 127 12.24 -16.80 -23.70
C GLU A 127 12.20 -15.29 -24.04
N GLY A 128 12.17 -14.44 -23.02
CA GLY A 128 12.27 -12.99 -23.10
C GLY A 128 10.96 -12.28 -23.41
N ALA A 129 10.39 -11.62 -22.40
CA ALA A 129 9.23 -10.76 -22.59
C ALA A 129 9.57 -9.48 -23.36
N CYS A 130 8.80 -9.17 -24.42
CA CYS A 130 8.96 -7.92 -25.16
C CYS A 130 8.25 -6.73 -24.50
N GLY A 131 7.32 -7.00 -23.59
CA GLY A 131 6.59 -6.03 -22.79
C GLY A 131 5.85 -6.73 -21.64
N TRP A 132 5.32 -5.94 -20.71
CA TRP A 132 4.67 -6.44 -19.48
C TRP A 132 3.26 -5.91 -19.30
N LEU A 133 2.40 -6.78 -18.77
CA LEU A 133 1.10 -6.46 -18.22
C LEU A 133 1.15 -6.73 -16.71
N VAL A 134 1.12 -5.68 -15.91
CA VAL A 134 1.12 -5.75 -14.45
C VAL A 134 -0.31 -5.58 -13.97
N ASP A 135 -0.89 -6.63 -13.41
CA ASP A 135 -2.28 -6.64 -12.95
C ASP A 135 -2.37 -6.33 -11.46
N LEU A 136 -3.01 -5.21 -11.13
CA LEU A 136 -3.29 -4.74 -9.78
C LEU A 136 -4.79 -4.64 -9.51
N ARG A 137 -5.64 -5.18 -10.39
CA ARG A 137 -7.10 -5.01 -10.32
C ARG A 137 -7.72 -5.56 -9.03
N ARG A 138 -7.05 -6.49 -8.35
CA ARG A 138 -7.47 -7.07 -7.06
C ARG A 138 -6.45 -6.78 -5.94
N SER A 139 -5.63 -5.74 -6.10
CA SER A 139 -4.60 -5.36 -5.14
C SER A 139 -5.12 -4.27 -4.20
N SER A 140 -5.71 -4.68 -3.07
CA SER A 140 -6.47 -3.79 -2.18
C SER A 140 -5.66 -3.23 -1.00
N GLY A 141 -4.36 -3.51 -0.90
CA GLY A 141 -3.51 -2.94 0.14
C GLY A 141 -2.51 -3.91 0.78
N GLY A 142 -2.10 -3.58 2.00
CA GLY A 142 -1.04 -4.27 2.74
C GLY A 142 0.29 -3.54 2.67
N THR A 143 1.40 -4.27 2.79
CA THR A 143 2.75 -3.72 2.68
C THR A 143 3.22 -3.69 1.22
N MET A 144 3.61 -2.51 0.75
CA MET A 144 4.07 -2.33 -0.64
C MET A 144 5.48 -2.87 -0.89
N TRP A 145 6.29 -3.11 0.14
CA TRP A 145 7.71 -3.41 -0.01
C TRP A 145 8.04 -4.74 -0.69
N PRO A 146 7.44 -5.89 -0.29
CA PRO A 146 7.61 -7.13 -1.05
C PRO A 146 7.04 -7.00 -2.48
N MET A 147 5.96 -6.25 -2.68
CA MET A 147 5.40 -5.96 -4.00
C MET A 147 6.43 -5.23 -4.88
N LEU A 148 7.04 -4.14 -4.38
CA LEU A 148 8.10 -3.40 -5.07
C LEU A 148 9.31 -4.29 -5.37
N THR A 149 9.70 -5.17 -4.45
CA THR A 149 10.80 -6.12 -4.66
C THR A 149 10.52 -7.03 -5.87
N VAL A 150 9.31 -7.58 -5.97
CA VAL A 150 8.93 -8.48 -7.07
C VAL A 150 8.96 -7.78 -8.43
N ILE A 151 8.50 -6.52 -8.50
CA ILE A 151 8.46 -5.77 -9.76
C ILE A 151 9.71 -4.92 -10.05
N ALA A 152 10.69 -4.89 -9.14
CA ALA A 152 11.91 -4.10 -9.30
C ALA A 152 12.63 -4.36 -10.65
N PRO A 153 12.73 -5.60 -11.17
CA PRO A 153 13.31 -5.84 -12.49
C PRO A 153 12.51 -5.24 -13.65
N ILE A 154 11.19 -5.05 -13.50
CA ILE A 154 10.32 -4.43 -14.51
C ILE A 154 10.47 -2.89 -14.46
N LEU A 155 10.52 -2.32 -13.26
CA LEU A 155 10.73 -0.88 -13.05
C LEU A 155 12.10 -0.43 -13.59
N GLY A 156 13.15 -1.18 -13.23
CA GLY A 156 14.53 -0.78 -13.40
C GLY A 156 14.99 0.18 -12.30
N ASP A 157 16.30 0.43 -12.25
CA ASP A 157 16.89 1.31 -11.25
C ASP A 157 16.46 2.78 -11.46
N GLY A 158 16.20 3.49 -10.37
CA GLY A 158 15.79 4.89 -10.38
C GLY A 158 14.80 5.25 -9.26
N PRO A 159 14.35 6.52 -9.22
CA PRO A 159 13.28 6.94 -8.33
C PRO A 159 11.95 6.33 -8.77
N VAL A 160 11.22 5.76 -7.81
CA VAL A 160 9.92 5.09 -8.05
C VAL A 160 8.82 5.61 -7.15
N GLY A 161 9.07 6.66 -6.38
CA GLY A 161 8.01 7.33 -5.63
C GLY A 161 8.53 8.04 -4.41
N SER A 162 7.60 8.68 -3.71
CA SER A 162 7.85 9.31 -2.43
C SER A 162 6.53 9.70 -1.79
N TYR A 163 6.51 9.79 -0.47
CA TYR A 163 5.45 10.45 0.28
C TYR A 163 6.02 11.60 1.10
N VAL A 164 5.14 12.52 1.49
CA VAL A 164 5.49 13.64 2.37
C VAL A 164 4.77 13.42 3.69
N LYS A 165 5.52 13.46 4.79
CA LYS A 165 4.96 13.38 6.13
C LYS A 165 4.30 14.70 6.51
N ASN A 166 3.55 14.68 7.61
CA ASN A 166 2.91 15.86 8.14
C ASN A 166 3.90 16.99 8.56
N ASP A 167 5.17 16.68 8.80
CA ASP A 167 6.25 17.65 9.05
C ASP A 167 6.91 18.18 7.77
N SER A 168 6.28 17.99 6.61
CA SER A 168 6.79 18.31 5.27
C SER A 168 8.06 17.54 4.87
N LYS A 169 8.54 16.59 5.68
CA LYS A 169 9.69 15.78 5.32
C LYS A 169 9.30 14.78 4.23
N LYS A 170 9.95 14.91 3.08
CA LYS A 170 9.85 13.96 1.97
C LYS A 170 10.58 12.67 2.30
N ILE A 171 9.92 11.55 2.06
CA ILE A 171 10.47 10.20 2.16
C ILE A 171 10.46 9.58 0.77
N SER A 172 11.63 9.26 0.26
CA SER A 172 11.82 8.80 -1.12
C SER A 172 12.00 7.28 -1.21
N TRP A 173 11.44 6.71 -2.27
CA TRP A 173 11.55 5.30 -2.62
C TRP A 173 12.31 5.18 -3.94
N THR A 174 13.35 4.36 -3.95
CA THR A 174 14.15 4.12 -5.15
C THR A 174 14.34 2.63 -5.37
N ILE A 175 14.53 2.23 -6.62
CA ILE A 175 15.12 0.94 -6.96
C ILE A 175 16.59 1.19 -7.26
N SER A 176 17.48 0.42 -6.64
CA SER A 176 18.92 0.52 -6.87
C SER A 176 19.57 -0.84 -6.71
N GLY A 177 20.27 -1.29 -7.74
CA GLY A 177 20.78 -2.66 -7.79
C GLY A 177 19.66 -3.69 -7.84
N ARG A 178 18.51 -3.36 -8.46
CA ARG A 178 17.29 -4.19 -8.54
C ARG A 178 16.62 -4.52 -7.19
N ALA A 179 16.89 -3.74 -6.16
CA ALA A 179 16.22 -3.84 -4.87
C ALA A 179 15.64 -2.49 -4.43
N PRO A 180 14.50 -2.48 -3.73
CA PRO A 180 13.94 -1.27 -3.16
C PRO A 180 14.80 -0.70 -2.03
N ARG A 181 14.83 0.63 -1.96
CA ARG A 181 15.47 1.41 -0.92
C ARG A 181 14.52 2.47 -0.38
N LEU A 182 14.56 2.69 0.92
CA LEU A 182 13.85 3.74 1.63
C LEU A 182 14.86 4.78 2.09
N ASN A 183 14.80 6.00 1.55
CA ASN A 183 15.79 7.05 1.82
C ASN A 183 17.26 6.57 1.68
N GLY A 184 17.52 5.74 0.66
CA GLY A 184 18.85 5.18 0.39
C GLY A 184 19.21 3.93 1.19
N GLN A 185 18.47 3.61 2.27
CA GLN A 185 18.66 2.38 3.03
C GLN A 185 18.04 1.18 2.31
N GLY A 186 18.79 0.09 2.19
CA GLY A 186 18.31 -1.15 1.57
C GLY A 186 17.30 -1.89 2.45
N LEU A 187 16.36 -2.57 1.81
CA LEU A 187 15.41 -3.47 2.48
C LEU A 187 15.94 -4.92 2.48
N PRO A 188 15.46 -5.80 3.38
CA PRO A 188 16.12 -7.08 3.68
C PRO A 188 16.03 -8.15 2.58
N TRP A 189 15.48 -7.83 1.41
CA TRP A 189 15.29 -8.80 0.33
C TRP A 189 16.42 -8.76 -0.70
N VAL A 190 16.86 -9.96 -1.09
CA VAL A 190 17.84 -10.14 -2.15
C VAL A 190 17.24 -9.71 -3.50
N PRO A 191 17.98 -8.92 -4.31
CA PRO A 191 17.52 -8.53 -5.64
C PRO A 191 17.10 -9.73 -6.50
N LEU A 192 16.01 -9.58 -7.25
CA LEU A 192 15.56 -10.59 -8.22
C LEU A 192 16.46 -10.59 -9.46
N SER A 193 16.52 -11.72 -10.16
CA SER A 193 17.21 -11.86 -11.45
C SER A 193 16.79 -10.77 -12.45
N PRO A 194 17.71 -10.26 -13.28
CA PRO A 194 17.35 -9.27 -14.28
C PRO A 194 16.41 -9.89 -15.32
N LEU A 195 15.55 -9.06 -15.90
CA LEU A 195 14.75 -9.46 -17.06
C LEU A 195 15.64 -9.63 -18.30
N SER A 196 15.19 -10.48 -19.21
CA SER A 196 15.80 -10.71 -20.51
C SER A 196 15.90 -9.42 -21.33
N ARG A 197 14.91 -8.53 -21.20
CA ARG A 197 14.89 -7.21 -21.84
C ARG A 197 15.05 -6.10 -20.82
N LYS A 198 16.02 -5.21 -21.05
CA LYS A 198 16.14 -3.95 -20.31
C LYS A 198 15.04 -2.99 -20.72
N ASN A 199 14.45 -2.30 -19.74
CA ASN A 199 13.44 -1.26 -19.95
C ASN A 199 12.28 -1.67 -20.88
N PRO A 200 11.57 -2.76 -20.57
CA PRO A 200 10.43 -3.18 -21.40
C PRO A 200 9.29 -2.15 -21.33
N ALA A 201 8.43 -2.15 -22.36
CA ALA A 201 7.16 -1.42 -22.30
C ALA A 201 6.23 -2.09 -21.28
N VAL A 202 5.47 -1.29 -20.53
CA VAL A 202 4.61 -1.81 -19.45
C VAL A 202 3.22 -1.17 -19.49
N ALA A 203 2.20 -2.00 -19.38
CA ALA A 203 0.84 -1.61 -19.08
C ALA A 203 0.46 -2.08 -17.67
N VAL A 204 -0.17 -1.21 -16.88
CA VAL A 204 -0.63 -1.49 -15.52
C VAL A 204 -2.15 -1.51 -15.52
N LEU A 205 -2.74 -2.62 -15.08
CA LEU A 205 -4.19 -2.78 -14.96
C LEU A 205 -4.66 -2.44 -13.55
N THR A 206 -5.67 -1.59 -13.45
CA THR A 206 -6.29 -1.18 -12.18
C THR A 206 -7.80 -1.33 -12.24
N SER A 207 -8.44 -1.47 -11.08
CA SER A 207 -9.90 -1.49 -10.96
C SER A 207 -10.35 -0.68 -9.75
N GLY A 208 -11.66 -0.55 -9.52
CA GLY A 208 -12.19 0.06 -8.30
C GLY A 208 -11.82 -0.67 -6.99
N GLN A 209 -11.17 -1.84 -7.06
CA GLN A 209 -10.60 -2.54 -5.90
C GLN A 209 -9.09 -2.28 -5.71
N THR A 210 -8.42 -1.62 -6.66
CA THR A 210 -7.02 -1.24 -6.50
C THR A 210 -6.95 -0.11 -5.47
N ALA A 211 -6.28 -0.37 -4.34
CA ALA A 211 -6.26 0.57 -3.21
C ALA A 211 -4.93 0.51 -2.46
N SER A 212 -4.58 1.60 -1.78
CA SER A 212 -3.47 1.67 -0.82
C SER A 212 -2.13 1.25 -1.45
N SER A 213 -1.48 0.16 -0.99
CA SER A 213 -0.25 -0.34 -1.62
C SER A 213 -0.40 -0.64 -3.11
N GLY A 214 -1.57 -1.08 -3.59
CA GLY A 214 -1.83 -1.28 -5.02
C GLY A 214 -1.77 0.03 -5.81
N GLU A 215 -2.25 1.14 -5.24
CA GLU A 215 -2.11 2.48 -5.83
C GLU A 215 -0.67 2.98 -5.77
N ALA A 216 0.05 2.70 -4.67
CA ALA A 216 1.47 3.02 -4.55
C ALA A 216 2.32 2.33 -5.62
N ILE A 217 2.05 1.04 -5.91
CA ILE A 217 2.70 0.31 -7.01
C ILE A 217 2.32 0.90 -8.37
N THR A 218 1.06 1.32 -8.56
CA THR A 218 0.65 2.01 -9.79
C THR A 218 1.43 3.30 -10.01
N LEU A 219 1.62 4.09 -8.95
CA LEU A 219 2.41 5.33 -8.98
C LEU A 219 3.89 5.08 -9.23
N ALA A 220 4.42 3.94 -8.77
CA ALA A 220 5.80 3.53 -9.03
C ALA A 220 6.11 3.36 -10.51
N PHE A 221 5.16 2.82 -11.27
CA PHE A 221 5.27 2.77 -12.73
C PHE A 221 5.08 4.16 -13.37
N ARG A 222 4.36 5.09 -12.76
CA ARG A 222 4.20 6.44 -13.33
C ARG A 222 5.41 7.35 -13.08
N GLY A 223 6.32 6.98 -12.17
CA GLY A 223 7.42 7.84 -11.73
C GLY A 223 6.96 9.07 -10.93
N GLY A 224 5.76 9.02 -10.36
CA GLY A 224 5.06 10.15 -9.74
C GLY A 224 5.16 10.22 -8.21
N LEU A 225 4.91 11.42 -7.67
CA LEU A 225 4.74 11.70 -6.24
C LEU A 225 3.45 11.05 -5.72
N LEU A 226 3.53 10.29 -4.61
CA LEU A 226 2.35 9.90 -3.84
C LEU A 226 1.97 11.09 -2.95
N LEU A 227 1.17 11.99 -3.51
CA LEU A 227 0.22 12.73 -2.67
C LEU A 227 -0.77 11.68 -2.16
N VAL A 228 -1.32 11.84 -0.97
CA VAL A 228 -2.43 11.00 -0.51
C VAL A 228 -3.70 11.81 -0.79
N PRO A 229 -4.45 11.58 -1.90
CA PRO A 229 -5.72 12.23 -2.11
C PRO A 229 -6.87 11.21 -1.99
N SER A 230 -7.96 11.69 -1.38
CA SER A 230 -9.29 11.09 -1.42
C SER A 230 -9.64 10.55 -2.81
N ALA A 231 -10.18 9.32 -2.84
CA ALA A 231 -10.62 8.59 -4.00
C ALA A 231 -11.25 9.49 -5.07
N SER A 232 -10.51 9.75 -6.15
CA SER A 232 -11.05 10.40 -7.34
C SER A 232 -10.33 9.91 -8.61
N ARG A 233 -11.15 9.59 -9.60
CA ARG A 233 -10.88 8.87 -10.85
C ARG A 233 -9.83 9.62 -11.72
N PRO A 234 -8.82 8.94 -12.31
CA PRO A 234 -7.82 9.61 -13.14
C PRO A 234 -8.28 9.87 -14.60
N PRO A 235 -7.67 10.84 -15.30
CA PRO A 235 -8.01 11.24 -16.68
C PRO A 235 -7.45 10.28 -17.76
N ALA A 236 -8.01 10.37 -18.97
CA ALA A 236 -7.72 9.53 -20.13
C ALA A 236 -6.26 9.58 -20.63
N CYS A 237 -5.79 8.46 -21.19
CA CYS A 237 -4.41 8.18 -21.62
C CYS A 237 -3.83 9.15 -22.68
N PRO A 238 -2.59 9.66 -22.51
CA PRO A 238 -1.75 10.16 -23.59
C PRO A 238 -0.76 9.08 -24.10
N PRO A 239 -0.36 9.11 -25.39
CA PRO A 239 0.35 8.00 -26.06
C PRO A 239 1.88 7.97 -25.95
N THR A 240 2.54 8.73 -25.05
CA THR A 240 4.01 8.94 -25.11
C THR A 240 4.81 8.46 -23.88
N SER A 241 4.18 7.81 -22.90
CA SER A 241 4.85 7.37 -21.66
C SER A 241 5.35 5.92 -21.76
N ARG A 242 6.55 5.65 -21.22
CA ARG A 242 7.12 4.29 -21.01
C ARG A 242 6.15 3.35 -20.28
N TYR A 243 5.25 3.92 -19.49
CA TYR A 243 4.26 3.22 -18.68
C TYR A 243 2.85 3.74 -18.97
N SER A 244 1.89 2.84 -19.16
CA SER A 244 0.47 3.17 -19.33
C SER A 244 -0.37 2.58 -18.20
N VAL A 245 -1.26 3.36 -17.58
CA VAL A 245 -2.19 2.89 -16.55
C VAL A 245 -3.59 2.82 -17.15
N CYS A 246 -4.21 1.64 -17.12
CA CYS A 246 -5.51 1.38 -17.72
C CYS A 246 -6.54 1.01 -16.63
N PRO A 247 -7.54 1.86 -16.36
CA PRO A 247 -8.66 1.49 -15.51
C PRO A 247 -9.61 0.56 -16.26
N THR A 248 -10.05 -0.53 -15.65
CA THR A 248 -11.13 -1.35 -16.20
C THR A 248 -12.47 -0.87 -15.65
N GLU A 249 -13.33 -0.28 -16.50
CA GLU A 249 -14.72 -0.01 -16.12
C GLU A 249 -15.48 -1.33 -15.97
N ARG A 250 -16.27 -1.47 -14.88
CA ARG A 250 -17.34 -2.47 -14.87
C ARG A 250 -18.34 -2.02 -15.94
N ARG A 251 -18.52 -2.81 -17.00
CA ARG A 251 -19.77 -2.74 -17.76
C ARG A 251 -20.87 -3.21 -16.81
N SER A 252 -21.64 -2.26 -16.30
CA SER A 252 -22.95 -2.54 -15.71
C SER A 252 -23.81 -3.14 -16.82
N GLY A 253 -24.09 -4.44 -16.71
CA GLY A 253 -25.24 -5.07 -17.37
C GLY A 253 -26.52 -4.76 -16.59
#